data_AF-A0A960YZF2-F1
#
_entry.id   AF-A0A960YZF2-F1
#
_cell.length_a   1.000
_cell.length_b   1.000
_cell.length_c   1.000
_cell.angle_alpha   90.00
_cell.angle_beta   90.00
_cell.angle_gamma   90.00
#
_symmetry.space_group_name_H-M   'P 1'
#
loop_
_entity.id
_entity.type
_entity.pdbx_description
1 polymer ?
#
loop_
_entity_poly.entity_id
_entity_poly.type
_entity_poly.pdbx_seq_one_letter_code
_entity_poly.pdbx_strand_id
1 'polypeptide(L)'
;EQPAITTGLNFEAGLSDLIIQSIGNEPGNLPLLEFCLLELWKKQDAVNRGVMTISDYQEIGGVKGALVKHADEVFEGLNDTEKEKARRIFVQLVQPGQGTGDTRKIATMTEIGENNLDLVRKLADERLIVVNRTATGETTIEVVHEALIREWGRLQGWMNANRAFRIWQEDLNGFLKIWKEEPIDGNLMEGNKLAESEEWLSEKEEDLSFEQREFVYNSIENREWIEYVDKKNKKKRRFLITVIIIAGLIWWGKESLEQKNRDEALKSILNISDKQLLHVTDLENWDESEIGKEPYTAKSLEEAKTLCGDNKKIPSLTEWKIHYNKIKNEKDEKKSHKKSKDGYFWTSDKAKKKRNVSQGEENPPEKEEDTNNEETSKIILFDAFEGIELVTDSTGAQADVHCLEIEK
;
A
#
# COMPACT_ATOMS: atom_id res chain seq x y z
N GLU A 1 57.70 24.96 -14.11
CA GLU A 1 58.49 25.36 -15.30
C GLU A 1 59.71 24.50 -15.62
N GLN A 2 60.41 23.89 -14.65
CA GLN A 2 61.66 23.14 -14.89
C GLN A 2 61.67 22.15 -16.09
N PRO A 3 60.60 21.35 -16.34
CA PRO A 3 60.56 20.47 -17.52
C PRO A 3 60.54 21.20 -18.87
N ALA A 4 59.90 22.38 -18.93
CA ALA A 4 59.84 23.20 -20.14
C ALA A 4 61.22 23.80 -20.46
N ILE A 5 61.91 24.32 -19.45
CA ILE A 5 63.26 24.88 -19.60
C ILE A 5 64.22 23.83 -20.17
N THR A 6 64.11 22.58 -19.71
CA THR A 6 64.95 21.46 -20.16
C THR A 6 64.73 21.09 -21.63
N THR A 7 63.53 21.37 -22.17
CA THR A 7 63.14 21.08 -23.56
C THR A 7 63.23 22.31 -24.47
N GLY A 8 63.76 23.43 -23.96
CA GLY A 8 63.89 24.69 -24.70
C GLY A 8 62.60 25.49 -24.83
N LEU A 9 61.58 25.15 -24.04
CA LEU A 9 60.31 25.86 -23.92
C LEU A 9 60.34 26.87 -22.78
N ASN A 10 59.88 28.08 -23.06
CA ASN A 10 59.73 29.17 -22.10
C ASN A 10 58.25 29.55 -21.96
N PHE A 11 57.91 30.12 -20.81
CA PHE A 11 56.60 30.72 -20.57
C PHE A 11 56.72 32.23 -20.69
N GLU A 12 55.72 32.88 -21.29
CA GLU A 12 55.55 34.31 -21.17
C GLU A 12 55.43 34.70 -19.68
N ALA A 13 56.03 35.83 -19.30
CA ALA A 13 56.01 36.29 -17.91
C ALA A 13 54.57 36.44 -17.39
N GLY A 14 54.28 35.79 -16.25
CA GLY A 14 52.96 35.80 -15.61
C GLY A 14 51.99 34.70 -16.10
N LEU A 15 52.32 33.95 -17.15
CA LEU A 15 51.47 32.83 -17.61
C LEU A 15 51.35 31.73 -16.55
N SER A 16 52.46 31.36 -15.91
CA SER A 16 52.46 30.34 -14.86
C SER A 16 51.60 30.73 -13.66
N ASP A 17 51.66 32.00 -13.24
CA ASP A 17 50.83 32.52 -12.15
C ASP A 17 49.35 32.50 -12.53
N LEU A 18 49.02 32.88 -13.78
CA LEU A 18 47.66 32.83 -14.32
C LEU A 18 47.11 31.39 -14.33
N ILE A 19 47.92 30.43 -14.78
CA ILE A 19 47.57 29.01 -14.79
C ILE A 19 47.31 28.52 -13.36
N ILE A 20 48.23 28.79 -12.42
CA ILE A 20 48.08 28.39 -11.01
C ILE A 20 46.80 28.99 -10.41
N GLN A 21 46.53 30.26 -10.67
CA GLN A 21 45.32 30.93 -10.20
C GLN A 21 44.04 30.31 -10.78
N SER A 22 44.06 29.91 -12.06
CA SER A 22 42.89 29.32 -12.74
C SER A 22 42.52 27.93 -12.25
N ILE A 23 43.49 27.18 -11.74
CA ILE A 23 43.30 25.81 -11.26
C ILE A 23 42.61 25.79 -9.89
N GLY A 24 42.96 26.72 -9.00
CA GLY A 24 42.47 26.73 -7.63
C GLY A 24 42.91 25.49 -6.82
N ASN A 25 42.20 25.18 -5.74
CA ASN A 25 42.54 24.09 -4.80
C ASN A 25 41.66 22.83 -4.94
N GLU A 26 41.04 22.60 -6.11
CA GLU A 26 40.21 21.40 -6.32
C GLU A 26 41.07 20.12 -6.52
N PRO A 27 40.70 18.99 -5.91
CA PRO A 27 41.35 17.70 -6.20
C PRO A 27 41.16 17.30 -7.67
N GLY A 28 42.18 16.70 -8.28
CA GLY A 28 42.08 16.14 -9.64
C GLY A 28 42.47 17.10 -10.78
N ASN A 29 42.92 18.31 -10.46
CA ASN A 29 43.28 19.31 -11.47
C ASN A 29 44.56 19.05 -12.27
N LEU A 30 45.42 18.14 -11.81
CA LEU A 30 46.71 17.88 -12.48
C LEU A 30 46.51 17.30 -13.90
N PRO A 31 45.68 16.27 -14.12
CA PRO A 31 45.30 15.83 -15.47
C PRO A 31 44.76 16.95 -16.38
N LEU A 32 43.93 17.85 -15.83
CA LEU A 32 43.36 18.96 -16.59
C LEU A 32 44.44 20.00 -16.97
N LEU A 33 45.38 20.26 -16.06
CA LEU A 33 46.55 21.08 -16.32
C LEU A 33 47.45 20.45 -17.39
N GLU A 34 47.73 19.15 -17.29
CA GLU A 34 48.53 18.43 -18.29
C GLU A 34 47.90 18.53 -19.68
N PHE A 35 46.57 18.41 -19.77
CA PHE A 35 45.84 18.62 -21.01
C PHE A 35 46.01 20.05 -21.54
N CYS A 36 45.79 21.06 -20.68
CA CYS A 36 45.95 22.47 -21.07
C CYS A 36 47.37 22.79 -21.56
N LEU A 37 48.40 22.28 -20.88
CA LEU A 37 49.80 22.48 -21.27
C LEU A 37 50.13 21.77 -22.58
N LEU A 38 49.56 20.59 -22.82
CA LEU A 38 49.70 19.88 -24.09
C LEU A 38 49.07 20.69 -25.23
N GLU A 39 47.87 21.25 -25.04
CA GLU A 39 47.20 22.08 -26.05
C GLU A 39 47.96 23.38 -26.32
N LEU A 40 48.47 24.05 -25.28
CA LEU A 40 49.39 25.19 -25.43
C LEU A 40 50.62 24.83 -26.25
N TRP A 41 51.24 23.68 -25.95
CA TRP A 41 52.43 23.22 -26.65
C TRP A 41 52.16 22.88 -28.12
N LYS A 42 51.01 22.27 -28.43
CA LYS A 42 50.58 21.99 -29.81
C LYS A 42 50.32 23.28 -30.59
N LYS A 43 49.80 24.30 -29.90
CA LYS A 43 49.41 25.58 -30.50
C LYS A 43 50.58 26.52 -30.77
N GLN A 44 51.72 26.32 -30.10
CA GLN A 44 52.90 27.14 -30.34
C GLN A 44 53.21 27.17 -31.85
N ASP A 45 53.16 28.36 -32.44
CA ASP A 45 53.36 28.54 -33.88
C ASP A 45 54.85 28.43 -34.25
N ALA A 46 55.12 28.16 -35.53
CA ALA A 46 56.43 28.29 -36.14
C ALA A 46 57.07 29.68 -35.92
N VAL A 47 56.27 30.74 -35.72
CA VAL A 47 56.72 32.11 -35.45
C VAL A 47 57.23 32.30 -34.02
N ASN A 48 56.62 31.65 -33.02
CA ASN A 48 56.95 31.74 -31.60
C ASN A 48 57.51 30.42 -31.04
N ARG A 49 58.28 29.68 -31.85
CA ARG A 49 58.85 28.37 -31.44
C ARG A 49 59.55 28.48 -30.09
N GLY A 50 59.05 27.72 -29.11
CA GLY A 50 59.64 27.64 -27.79
C GLY A 50 59.13 28.67 -26.79
N VAL A 51 58.07 29.45 -27.06
CA VAL A 51 57.41 30.30 -26.06
C VAL A 51 55.90 30.04 -26.03
N MET A 52 55.37 29.66 -24.87
CA MET A 52 53.93 29.60 -24.62
C MET A 52 53.44 30.97 -24.14
N THR A 53 52.44 31.53 -24.83
CA THR A 53 51.97 32.90 -24.57
C THR A 53 50.63 32.94 -23.82
N ILE A 54 50.36 34.05 -23.14
CA ILE A 54 49.07 34.35 -22.51
C ILE A 54 47.97 34.45 -23.58
N SER A 55 48.30 34.96 -24.77
CA SER A 55 47.36 35.01 -25.90
C SER A 55 46.91 33.60 -26.31
N ASP A 56 47.85 32.67 -26.49
CA ASP A 56 47.54 31.28 -26.84
C ASP A 56 46.69 30.61 -25.75
N TYR A 57 47.02 30.88 -24.48
CA TYR A 57 46.28 30.40 -23.31
C TYR A 57 44.82 30.90 -23.29
N GLN A 58 44.60 32.18 -23.59
CA GLN A 58 43.25 32.73 -23.68
C GLN A 58 42.47 32.14 -24.87
N GLU A 59 43.14 31.92 -25.99
CA GLU A 59 42.50 31.43 -27.21
C GLU A 59 42.16 29.93 -27.16
N ILE A 60 42.86 29.14 -26.34
CA ILE A 60 42.41 27.78 -25.98
C ILE A 60 41.32 27.80 -24.90
N GLY A 61 40.98 28.96 -24.32
CA GLY A 61 39.94 29.07 -23.28
C GLY A 61 40.46 28.79 -21.86
N GLY A 62 41.77 28.84 -21.65
CA GLY A 62 42.41 28.51 -20.38
C GLY A 62 42.30 27.03 -20.00
N VAL A 63 42.53 26.72 -18.72
CA VAL A 63 42.64 25.33 -18.24
C VAL A 63 41.35 24.52 -18.47
N LYS A 64 40.20 25.09 -18.11
CA LYS A 64 38.90 24.43 -18.25
C LYS A 64 38.37 24.51 -19.69
N GLY A 65 38.52 25.65 -20.34
CA GLY A 65 37.99 25.88 -21.69
C GLY A 65 38.70 25.05 -22.76
N ALA A 66 39.98 24.71 -22.58
CA ALA A 66 40.71 23.86 -23.52
C ALA A 66 40.07 22.49 -23.66
N LEU A 67 39.66 21.88 -22.54
CA LEU A 67 38.99 20.58 -22.56
C LEU A 67 37.59 20.66 -23.18
N VAL A 68 36.85 21.73 -22.90
CA VAL A 68 35.52 21.96 -23.50
C VAL A 68 35.62 22.12 -25.01
N LYS A 69 36.56 22.95 -25.48
CA LYS A 69 36.80 23.18 -26.91
C LYS A 69 37.17 21.89 -27.63
N HIS A 70 38.08 21.10 -27.04
CA HIS A 70 38.43 19.77 -27.56
C HIS A 70 37.23 18.84 -27.60
N ALA A 71 36.39 18.81 -26.56
CA ALA A 71 35.16 18.01 -26.56
C ALA A 71 34.19 18.42 -27.66
N ASP A 72 34.02 19.72 -27.92
CA ASP A 72 33.22 20.22 -29.04
C ASP A 72 33.82 19.81 -30.40
N GLU A 73 35.14 19.93 -30.58
CA GLU A 73 35.82 19.54 -31.82
C GLU A 73 35.68 18.04 -32.12
N VAL A 74 35.90 17.19 -31.10
CA VAL A 74 35.72 15.74 -31.19
C VAL A 74 34.27 15.40 -31.50
N PHE A 75 33.32 16.03 -30.80
CA PHE A 75 31.89 15.80 -31.01
C PHE A 75 31.46 16.22 -32.42
N GLU A 76 31.91 17.37 -32.91
CA GLU A 76 31.57 17.85 -34.25
C GLU A 76 32.17 16.99 -35.37
N GLY A 77 33.31 16.35 -35.12
CA GLY A 77 33.94 15.36 -36.01
C GLY A 77 33.22 14.00 -36.07
N LEU A 78 32.23 13.74 -35.22
CA LEU A 78 31.39 12.55 -35.27
C LEU A 78 30.33 12.66 -36.39
N ASN A 79 29.94 11.52 -36.97
CA ASN A 79 28.76 11.49 -37.85
C ASN A 79 27.45 11.58 -37.04
N ASP A 80 26.32 11.83 -37.69
CA ASP A 80 25.04 12.06 -36.99
C ASP A 80 24.60 10.90 -36.09
N THR A 81 24.82 9.66 -36.53
CA THR A 81 24.52 8.46 -35.72
C THR A 81 25.45 8.36 -34.51
N GLU A 82 26.74 8.64 -34.69
CA GLU A 82 27.72 8.69 -33.60
C GLU A 82 27.43 9.84 -32.63
N LYS A 83 26.98 11.00 -33.11
CA LYS A 83 26.59 12.16 -32.28
C LYS A 83 25.45 11.80 -31.34
N GLU A 84 24.42 11.13 -31.84
CA GLU A 84 23.29 10.71 -31.01
C GLU A 84 23.69 9.65 -29.98
N LYS A 85 24.52 8.67 -30.37
CA LYS A 85 25.09 7.70 -29.43
C LYS A 85 25.97 8.37 -28.37
N ALA A 86 26.86 9.29 -28.77
CA ALA A 86 27.73 10.01 -27.85
C ALA A 86 26.92 10.84 -26.86
N ARG A 87 25.86 11.51 -27.31
CA ARG A 87 24.91 12.23 -26.44
C ARG A 87 24.36 11.32 -25.35
N ARG A 88 23.88 10.13 -25.72
CA ARG A 88 23.33 9.14 -24.77
C ARG A 88 24.40 8.64 -23.81
N ILE A 89 25.59 8.30 -24.31
CA ILE A 89 26.73 7.86 -23.49
C ILE A 89 27.05 8.92 -22.44
N PHE A 90 27.30 10.18 -22.83
CA PHE A 90 27.65 11.22 -21.87
C PHE A 90 26.55 11.47 -20.83
N VAL A 91 25.27 11.41 -21.22
CA VAL A 91 24.15 11.51 -20.28
C VAL A 91 24.12 10.35 -19.27
N GLN A 92 24.47 9.14 -19.69
CA GLN A 92 24.60 7.97 -18.81
C GLN A 92 25.80 8.04 -17.85
N LEU A 93 26.84 8.82 -18.20
CA LEU A 93 28.03 9.02 -17.36
C LEU A 93 27.90 10.16 -16.35
N VAL A 94 26.71 10.76 -16.23
CA VAL A 94 26.43 11.84 -15.30
C VAL A 94 25.30 11.45 -14.36
N GLN A 95 25.53 11.72 -13.07
CA GLN A 95 24.55 11.60 -12.01
C GLN A 95 23.91 12.97 -11.77
N PRO A 96 22.58 13.12 -11.91
CA PRO A 96 21.92 14.37 -11.60
C PRO A 96 21.97 14.65 -10.09
N GLY A 97 22.40 15.86 -9.71
CA GLY A 97 22.37 16.29 -8.32
C GLY A 97 20.95 16.61 -7.84
N GLN A 98 20.58 16.17 -6.63
CA GLN A 98 19.30 16.47 -5.99
C GLN A 98 19.41 17.78 -5.18
N GLY A 99 19.52 18.91 -5.90
CA GLY A 99 19.77 20.23 -5.31
C GLY A 99 21.25 20.60 -5.17
N THR A 100 22.14 19.71 -5.60
CA THR A 100 23.58 19.96 -5.79
C THR A 100 23.91 19.98 -7.29
N GLY A 101 25.15 20.36 -7.64
CA GLY A 101 25.64 20.19 -9.02
C GLY A 101 25.65 18.73 -9.46
N ASP A 102 25.59 18.52 -10.77
CA ASP A 102 25.71 17.20 -11.38
C ASP A 102 27.14 16.65 -11.20
N THR A 103 27.25 15.35 -10.93
CA THR A 103 28.53 14.68 -10.62
C THR A 103 28.81 13.55 -11.61
N ARG A 104 30.06 13.08 -11.66
CA ARG A 104 30.40 11.90 -12.47
C ARG A 104 29.68 10.65 -11.97
N LYS A 105 29.21 9.81 -12.90
CA LYS A 105 28.75 8.44 -12.66
C LYS A 105 29.73 7.46 -13.31
N ILE A 106 30.02 6.38 -12.60
CA ILE A 106 30.72 5.21 -13.16
C ILE A 106 29.66 4.30 -13.75
N ALA A 107 29.69 4.10 -15.06
CA ALA A 107 28.76 3.20 -15.75
C ALA A 107 29.48 1.93 -16.23
N THR A 108 28.75 0.83 -16.34
CA THR A 108 29.27 -0.42 -16.89
C THR A 108 29.13 -0.46 -18.41
N MET A 109 29.94 -1.29 -19.09
CA MET A 109 29.76 -1.49 -20.53
C MET A 109 28.36 -2.06 -20.87
N THR A 110 27.76 -2.82 -19.96
CA THR A 110 26.39 -3.35 -20.09
C THR A 110 25.34 -2.24 -20.05
N GLU A 111 25.50 -1.25 -19.19
CA GLU A 111 24.62 -0.06 -19.12
C GLU A 111 24.76 0.81 -20.37
N ILE A 112 26.00 0.98 -20.87
CA ILE A 112 26.29 1.78 -22.05
C ILE A 112 25.88 1.07 -23.36
N GLY A 113 25.83 -0.26 -23.36
CA GLY A 113 25.49 -1.09 -24.52
C GLY A 113 26.71 -1.49 -25.34
N GLU A 114 26.89 -2.80 -25.56
CA GLU A 114 28.07 -3.36 -26.23
C GLU A 114 28.24 -2.88 -27.69
N ASN A 115 27.15 -2.49 -28.34
CA ASN A 115 27.13 -1.91 -29.69
C ASN A 115 27.77 -0.51 -29.77
N ASN A 116 28.17 0.08 -28.64
CA ASN A 116 28.85 1.37 -28.56
C ASN A 116 30.36 1.23 -28.30
N LEU A 117 30.92 0.02 -28.28
CA LEU A 117 32.32 -0.22 -27.94
C LEU A 117 33.31 0.58 -28.80
N ASP A 118 33.10 0.65 -30.10
CA ASP A 118 33.98 1.40 -31.01
C ASP A 118 33.95 2.91 -30.75
N LEU A 119 32.76 3.44 -30.44
CA LEU A 119 32.60 4.85 -30.09
C LEU A 119 33.21 5.15 -28.71
N VAL A 120 33.03 4.27 -27.74
CA VAL A 120 33.67 4.37 -26.42
C VAL A 120 35.19 4.39 -26.57
N ARG A 121 35.76 3.51 -27.41
CA ARG A 121 37.20 3.53 -27.71
C ARG A 121 37.64 4.85 -28.33
N LYS A 122 36.92 5.33 -29.34
CA LYS A 122 37.19 6.63 -29.99
C LYS A 122 37.17 7.79 -28.97
N LEU A 123 36.15 7.85 -28.10
CA LEU A 123 36.05 8.87 -27.06
C LEU A 123 37.15 8.75 -25.99
N ALA A 124 37.61 7.53 -25.69
CA ALA A 124 38.70 7.28 -24.75
C ALA A 124 40.07 7.66 -25.34
N ASP A 125 40.30 7.37 -26.62
CA ASP A 125 41.49 7.77 -27.37
C ASP A 125 41.60 9.30 -27.43
N GLU A 126 40.47 9.98 -27.61
CA GLU A 126 40.35 11.44 -27.54
C GLU A 126 40.33 11.99 -26.11
N ARG A 127 40.52 11.13 -25.09
CA ARG A 127 40.61 11.47 -23.66
C ARG A 127 39.37 12.20 -23.10
N LEU A 128 38.19 11.98 -23.64
CA LEU A 128 36.95 12.54 -23.07
C LEU A 128 36.36 11.63 -21.99
N ILE A 129 36.62 10.33 -22.09
CA ILE A 129 36.21 9.32 -21.12
C ILE A 129 37.39 8.44 -20.74
N VAL A 130 37.28 7.77 -19.59
CA VAL A 130 38.24 6.81 -19.09
C VAL A 130 37.54 5.46 -19.03
N VAL A 131 38.23 4.44 -19.55
CA VAL A 131 37.79 3.05 -19.49
C VAL A 131 38.68 2.32 -18.49
N ASN A 132 38.08 1.82 -17.42
CA ASN A 132 38.75 1.06 -16.37
C ASN A 132 38.28 -0.39 -16.39
N ARG A 133 39.04 -1.25 -15.72
CA ARG A 133 38.64 -2.64 -15.44
C ARG A 133 38.65 -2.88 -13.95
N THR A 134 37.52 -3.33 -13.41
CA THR A 134 37.38 -3.63 -11.99
C THR A 134 38.15 -4.91 -11.63
N ALA A 135 38.34 -5.15 -10.33
CA ALA A 135 38.94 -6.39 -9.84
C ALA A 135 38.13 -7.65 -10.24
N THR A 136 36.83 -7.50 -10.48
CA THR A 136 35.94 -8.57 -10.96
C THR A 136 36.02 -8.78 -12.47
N GLY A 137 36.79 -7.96 -13.19
CA GLY A 137 37.00 -8.06 -14.63
C GLY A 137 35.99 -7.27 -15.48
N GLU A 138 35.06 -6.56 -14.84
CA GLU A 138 34.05 -5.73 -15.49
C GLU A 138 34.65 -4.44 -16.03
N THR A 139 34.22 -4.04 -17.22
CA THR A 139 34.64 -2.79 -17.85
C THR A 139 33.75 -1.65 -17.39
N THR A 140 34.36 -0.62 -16.80
CA THR A 140 33.67 0.59 -16.35
C THR A 140 34.12 1.80 -17.15
N ILE A 141 33.20 2.74 -17.32
CA ILE A 141 33.36 3.93 -18.14
C ILE A 141 32.96 5.13 -17.29
N GLU A 142 33.74 6.20 -17.37
CA GLU A 142 33.46 7.47 -16.69
C GLU A 142 34.00 8.65 -17.49
N VAL A 143 33.48 9.85 -17.24
CA VAL A 143 34.05 11.08 -17.82
C VAL A 143 35.44 11.33 -17.24
N VAL A 144 36.39 11.76 -18.08
CA VAL A 144 37.79 11.99 -17.66
C VAL A 144 37.92 13.00 -16.51
N HIS A 145 37.05 14.02 -16.51
CA HIS A 145 37.06 15.09 -15.52
C HIS A 145 35.67 15.71 -15.38
N GLU A 146 35.28 16.06 -14.16
CA GLU A 146 34.01 16.77 -13.90
C GLU A 146 33.94 18.17 -14.51
N ALA A 147 35.05 18.69 -15.05
CA ALA A 147 35.07 19.97 -15.75
C ALA A 147 34.21 19.90 -17.02
N LEU A 148 34.16 18.74 -17.69
CA LEU A 148 33.24 18.53 -18.81
C LEU A 148 31.78 18.64 -18.37
N ILE A 149 31.43 18.09 -17.21
CA ILE A 149 30.06 18.16 -16.69
C ILE A 149 29.67 19.62 -16.34
N ARG A 150 30.62 20.36 -15.73
CA ARG A 150 30.39 21.74 -15.25
C ARG A 150 30.46 22.81 -16.33
N GLU A 151 31.27 22.63 -17.36
CA GLU A 151 31.64 23.72 -18.28
C GLU A 151 31.24 23.41 -19.74
N TRP A 152 30.96 22.15 -20.10
CA TRP A 152 30.54 21.83 -21.47
C TRP A 152 29.05 22.11 -21.67
N GLY A 153 28.75 23.26 -22.26
CA GLY A 153 27.38 23.73 -22.44
C GLY A 153 26.46 22.74 -23.17
N ARG A 154 26.98 21.91 -24.09
CA ARG A 154 26.18 20.86 -24.74
C ARG A 154 25.76 19.78 -23.77
N LEU A 155 26.69 19.26 -22.96
CA LEU A 155 26.40 18.26 -21.96
C LEU A 155 25.41 18.78 -20.91
N GLN A 156 25.57 20.03 -20.48
CA GLN A 156 24.59 20.67 -19.59
C GLN A 156 23.20 20.75 -20.24
N GLY A 157 23.13 21.14 -21.50
CA GLY A 157 21.89 21.16 -22.27
C GLY A 157 21.24 19.78 -22.35
N TRP A 158 22.02 18.74 -22.63
CA TRP A 158 21.55 17.35 -22.67
C TRP A 158 21.08 16.88 -21.30
N MET A 159 21.82 17.18 -20.23
CA MET A 159 21.44 16.81 -18.87
C MET A 159 20.16 17.51 -18.44
N ASN A 160 19.99 18.79 -18.77
CA ASN A 160 18.75 19.52 -18.48
C ASN A 160 17.56 18.93 -19.23
N ALA A 161 17.73 18.56 -20.50
CA ALA A 161 16.68 17.94 -21.30
C ALA A 161 16.31 16.52 -20.83
N ASN A 162 17.24 15.80 -20.19
CA ASN A 162 17.03 14.41 -19.75
C ASN A 162 16.99 14.28 -18.22
N ARG A 163 16.89 15.38 -17.45
CA ARG A 163 17.01 15.35 -15.99
C ARG A 163 15.93 14.50 -15.33
N ALA A 164 14.67 14.67 -15.74
CA ALA A 164 13.54 13.90 -15.21
C ALA A 164 13.74 12.39 -15.46
N PHE A 165 14.06 12.03 -16.71
CA PHE A 165 14.40 10.65 -17.08
C PHE A 165 15.56 10.08 -16.26
N ARG A 166 16.64 10.84 -16.07
CA ARG A 166 17.80 10.37 -15.30
C ARG A 166 17.50 10.19 -13.83
N ILE A 167 16.69 11.06 -13.23
CA ILE A 167 16.25 10.88 -11.84
C ILE A 167 15.41 9.60 -11.71
N TRP A 168 14.42 9.43 -12.58
CA TRP A 168 13.59 8.22 -12.61
C TRP A 168 14.42 6.95 -12.87
N GLN A 169 15.41 6.99 -13.77
CA GLN A 169 16.25 5.83 -14.09
C GLN A 169 17.13 5.41 -12.91
N GLU A 170 17.57 6.35 -12.08
CA GLU A 170 18.33 6.04 -10.86
C GLU A 170 17.43 5.44 -9.76
N ASP A 171 16.19 5.91 -9.65
CA ASP A 171 15.18 5.26 -8.79
C ASP A 171 14.87 3.83 -9.28
N LEU A 172 14.71 3.65 -10.59
CA LEU A 172 14.52 2.34 -11.23
C LEU A 172 15.67 1.38 -10.91
N ASN A 173 16.92 1.85 -10.94
CA ASN A 173 18.08 1.03 -10.57
C ASN A 173 18.01 0.56 -9.11
N GLY A 174 17.47 1.39 -8.21
CA GLY A 174 17.19 1.01 -6.82
C GLY A 174 16.22 -0.18 -6.73
N PHE A 175 15.09 -0.12 -7.45
CA PHE A 175 14.11 -1.21 -7.48
C PHE A 175 14.66 -2.47 -8.17
N LEU A 176 15.34 -2.30 -9.30
CA LEU A 176 15.97 -3.39 -10.04
C LEU A 176 16.95 -4.16 -9.16
N LYS A 177 17.76 -3.45 -8.36
CA LYS A 177 18.71 -4.08 -7.44
C LYS A 177 18.00 -4.97 -6.41
N ILE A 178 16.94 -4.46 -5.78
CA ILE A 178 16.16 -5.21 -4.79
C ILE A 178 15.53 -6.46 -5.44
N TRP A 179 14.95 -6.32 -6.63
CA TRP A 179 14.34 -7.44 -7.35
C TRP A 179 15.35 -8.50 -7.80
N LYS A 180 16.58 -8.10 -8.19
CA LYS A 180 17.65 -9.04 -8.52
C LYS A 180 18.14 -9.83 -7.32
N GLU A 181 18.18 -9.20 -6.14
CA GLU A 181 18.57 -9.87 -4.89
C GLU A 181 17.47 -10.85 -4.43
N GLU A 182 16.21 -10.45 -4.57
CA GLU A 182 15.04 -11.25 -4.20
C GLU A 182 13.94 -11.16 -5.27
N PRO A 183 13.91 -12.08 -6.26
CA PRO A 183 12.95 -12.06 -7.36
C PRO A 183 11.60 -12.62 -6.88
N ILE A 184 10.93 -11.84 -6.05
CA ILE A 184 9.57 -12.09 -5.54
C ILE A 184 8.65 -11.06 -6.21
N ASP A 185 7.45 -11.48 -6.60
CA ASP A 185 6.46 -10.62 -7.28
C ASP A 185 6.16 -9.32 -6.52
N GLY A 186 6.29 -9.32 -5.18
CA GLY A 186 6.11 -8.14 -4.33
C GLY A 186 7.20 -7.07 -4.46
N ASN A 187 8.32 -7.36 -5.13
CA ASN A 187 9.40 -6.41 -5.41
C ASN A 187 9.28 -5.78 -6.82
N LEU A 188 8.27 -6.16 -7.60
CA LEU A 188 7.96 -5.54 -8.89
C LEU A 188 7.29 -4.17 -8.69
N MET A 189 7.35 -3.33 -9.73
CA MET A 189 6.74 -2.01 -9.67
C MET A 189 5.21 -2.07 -9.82
N GLU A 190 4.52 -1.24 -9.04
CA GLU A 190 3.05 -1.16 -9.05
C GLU A 190 2.55 0.29 -9.11
N GLY A 191 1.27 0.44 -9.45
CA GLY A 191 0.56 1.72 -9.41
C GLY A 191 1.21 2.81 -10.26
N ASN A 192 1.38 4.00 -9.69
CA ASN A 192 1.90 5.17 -10.40
C ASN A 192 3.33 4.99 -10.90
N LYS A 193 4.18 4.26 -10.16
CA LYS A 193 5.58 4.02 -10.56
C LYS A 193 5.67 3.17 -11.83
N LEU A 194 4.79 2.18 -11.93
CA LEU A 194 4.69 1.35 -13.14
C LEU A 194 4.14 2.16 -14.32
N ALA A 195 3.12 3.00 -14.09
CA ALA A 195 2.58 3.87 -15.13
C ALA A 195 3.62 4.86 -15.68
N GLU A 196 4.40 5.50 -14.80
CA GLU A 196 5.53 6.37 -15.20
C GLU A 196 6.62 5.57 -15.95
N SER A 197 6.88 4.33 -15.52
CA SER A 197 7.85 3.48 -16.20
C SER A 197 7.43 3.07 -17.60
N GLU A 198 6.14 2.87 -17.85
CA GLU A 198 5.59 2.61 -19.18
C GLU A 198 5.72 3.83 -20.10
N GLU A 199 5.50 5.03 -19.58
CA GLU A 199 5.69 6.28 -20.32
C GLU A 199 7.15 6.40 -20.77
N TRP A 200 8.10 6.28 -19.84
CA TRP A 200 9.52 6.32 -20.17
C TRP A 200 9.98 5.19 -21.07
N LEU A 201 9.45 3.98 -20.88
CA LEU A 201 9.74 2.86 -21.77
C LEU A 201 9.31 3.17 -23.20
N SER A 202 8.17 3.84 -23.40
CA SER A 202 7.69 4.21 -24.74
C SER A 202 8.51 5.33 -25.41
N GLU A 203 9.03 6.27 -24.62
CA GLU A 203 9.78 7.43 -25.15
C GLU A 203 11.27 7.18 -25.30
N LYS A 204 11.85 6.34 -24.42
CA LYS A 204 13.29 6.23 -24.18
C LYS A 204 13.78 4.79 -24.11
N GLU A 205 13.10 3.85 -24.76
CA GLU A 205 13.45 2.43 -24.74
C GLU A 205 14.94 2.17 -25.03
N GLU A 206 15.50 2.87 -26.01
CA GLU A 206 16.89 2.70 -26.44
C GLU A 206 17.93 3.23 -25.44
N ASP A 207 17.49 4.05 -24.47
CA ASP A 207 18.34 4.61 -23.40
C ASP A 207 18.29 3.74 -22.12
N LEU A 208 17.57 2.62 -22.16
CA LEU A 208 17.45 1.64 -21.09
C LEU A 208 18.32 0.40 -21.33
N SER A 209 18.94 -0.09 -20.26
CA SER A 209 19.64 -1.37 -20.30
C SER A 209 18.65 -2.53 -20.52
N PHE A 210 19.16 -3.67 -20.98
CA PHE A 210 18.33 -4.88 -21.13
C PHE A 210 17.61 -5.24 -19.81
N GLU A 211 18.34 -5.18 -18.71
CA GLU A 211 17.84 -5.55 -17.38
C GLU A 211 16.78 -4.58 -16.86
N GLN A 212 16.94 -3.29 -17.14
CA GLN A 212 15.93 -2.27 -16.83
C GLN A 212 14.63 -2.56 -17.59
N ARG A 213 14.72 -2.83 -18.90
CA ARG A 213 13.55 -3.17 -19.72
C ARG A 213 12.88 -4.44 -19.25
N GLU A 214 13.66 -5.48 -18.99
CA GLU A 214 13.16 -6.75 -18.47
C GLU A 214 12.38 -6.55 -17.16
N PHE A 215 12.91 -5.77 -16.22
CA PHE A 215 12.23 -5.50 -14.96
C PHE A 215 10.91 -4.73 -15.13
N VAL A 216 10.86 -3.74 -16.03
CA VAL A 216 9.61 -3.04 -16.35
C VAL A 216 8.61 -3.99 -16.99
N TYR A 217 9.03 -4.81 -17.96
CA TYR A 217 8.15 -5.78 -18.60
C TYR A 217 7.58 -6.82 -17.62
N ASN A 218 8.41 -7.37 -16.73
CA ASN A 218 7.94 -8.28 -15.67
C ASN A 218 6.93 -7.59 -14.74
N SER A 219 7.13 -6.30 -14.44
CA SER A 219 6.18 -5.52 -13.64
C SER A 219 4.84 -5.32 -14.35
N ILE A 220 4.86 -5.07 -15.67
CA ILE A 220 3.65 -4.97 -16.50
C ILE A 220 2.90 -6.31 -16.51
N GLU A 221 3.60 -7.41 -16.77
CA GLU A 221 3.01 -8.75 -16.81
C GLU A 221 2.38 -9.13 -15.46
N ASN A 222 3.06 -8.82 -14.36
CA ASN A 222 2.54 -9.05 -13.01
C ASN A 222 1.24 -8.25 -12.76
N ARG A 223 1.16 -6.98 -13.19
CA ARG A 223 -0.09 -6.20 -13.09
C ARG A 223 -1.23 -6.87 -13.87
N GLU A 224 -0.96 -7.32 -15.10
CA GLU A 224 -1.97 -8.00 -15.92
C GLU A 224 -2.46 -9.31 -15.28
N TRP A 225 -1.53 -10.07 -14.69
CA TRP A 225 -1.84 -11.30 -13.96
C TRP A 225 -2.69 -11.03 -12.71
N ILE A 226 -2.31 -10.04 -11.88
CA ILE A 226 -3.06 -9.63 -10.71
C ILE A 226 -4.47 -9.20 -11.13
N GLU A 227 -4.61 -8.34 -12.14
CA GLU A 227 -5.92 -7.92 -12.65
C GLU A 227 -6.80 -9.09 -13.12
N TYR A 228 -6.20 -10.07 -13.79
CA TYR A 228 -6.89 -11.26 -14.27
C TYR A 228 -7.45 -12.09 -13.10
N VAL A 229 -6.63 -12.33 -12.08
CA VAL A 229 -7.03 -13.04 -10.85
C VAL A 229 -8.13 -12.24 -10.12
N ASP A 230 -7.97 -10.93 -10.05
CA ASP A 230 -8.87 -10.05 -9.34
C ASP A 230 -10.26 -9.98 -10.00
N LYS A 231 -10.32 -9.98 -11.35
CA LYS A 231 -11.56 -10.12 -12.12
C LYS A 231 -12.28 -11.45 -11.84
N LYS A 232 -11.55 -12.56 -11.70
CA LYS A 232 -12.13 -13.87 -11.33
C LYS A 232 -12.63 -13.87 -9.89
N ASN A 233 -11.85 -13.32 -8.96
CA ASN A 233 -12.19 -13.28 -7.54
C ASN A 233 -13.39 -12.35 -7.28
N LYS A 234 -13.53 -11.23 -8.00
CA LYS A 234 -14.73 -10.38 -7.94
C LYS A 234 -16.00 -11.12 -8.32
N LYS A 235 -15.97 -12.02 -9.33
CA LYS A 235 -17.13 -12.86 -9.69
C LYS A 235 -17.47 -13.87 -8.59
N LYS A 236 -16.46 -14.57 -8.05
CA LYS A 236 -16.64 -15.51 -6.94
C LYS A 236 -17.20 -14.80 -5.70
N ARG A 237 -16.66 -13.63 -5.34
CA ARG A 237 -17.11 -12.83 -4.20
C ARG A 237 -18.55 -12.34 -4.39
N ARG A 238 -18.92 -11.85 -5.58
CA ARG A 238 -20.31 -11.47 -5.89
C ARG A 238 -21.26 -12.67 -5.76
N PHE A 239 -20.87 -13.84 -6.26
CA PHE A 239 -21.65 -15.06 -6.10
C PHE A 239 -21.84 -15.43 -4.62
N LEU A 240 -20.75 -15.45 -3.84
CA LEU A 240 -20.78 -15.79 -2.42
C LEU A 240 -21.66 -14.82 -1.61
N ILE A 241 -21.53 -13.51 -1.85
CA ILE A 241 -22.39 -12.49 -1.23
C ILE A 241 -23.86 -12.71 -1.59
N THR A 242 -24.16 -13.05 -2.85
CA THR A 242 -25.54 -13.31 -3.30
C THR A 242 -26.11 -14.55 -2.60
N VAL A 243 -25.32 -15.62 -2.45
CA VAL A 243 -25.72 -16.84 -1.73
C VAL A 243 -26.01 -16.55 -0.26
N ILE A 244 -25.16 -15.76 0.41
CA ILE A 244 -25.37 -15.36 1.82
C ILE A 244 -26.66 -14.54 1.97
N ILE A 245 -26.94 -13.60 1.07
CA ILE A 245 -28.18 -12.80 1.10
C ILE A 245 -29.41 -13.70 0.92
N ILE A 246 -29.39 -14.64 -0.02
CA ILE A 246 -30.50 -15.58 -0.26
C ILE A 246 -30.73 -16.46 0.97
N ALA A 247 -29.66 -17.01 1.55
CA ALA A 247 -29.76 -17.82 2.77
C ALA A 247 -30.36 -17.02 3.94
N GLY A 248 -29.93 -15.76 4.10
CA GLY A 248 -30.50 -14.84 5.10
C GLY A 248 -31.98 -14.56 4.89
N LEU A 249 -32.43 -14.37 3.63
CA LEU A 249 -33.85 -14.18 3.31
C LEU A 249 -34.69 -15.43 3.56
N ILE A 250 -34.17 -16.62 3.25
CA ILE A 250 -34.84 -17.90 3.54
C ILE A 250 -34.98 -18.10 5.06
N TRP A 251 -33.90 -17.85 5.80
CA TRP A 251 -33.90 -17.93 7.26
C TRP A 251 -34.90 -16.95 7.88
N TRP A 252 -34.89 -15.68 7.43
CA TRP A 252 -35.85 -14.66 7.87
C TRP A 252 -37.31 -15.04 7.56
N GLY A 253 -37.56 -15.61 6.38
CA GLY A 253 -38.89 -16.10 6.00
C GLY A 253 -39.38 -17.25 6.88
N LYS A 254 -38.50 -18.20 7.23
CA LYS A 254 -38.82 -19.32 8.13
C LYS A 254 -39.16 -18.84 9.54
N GLU A 255 -38.34 -17.96 10.12
CA GLU A 255 -38.56 -17.41 11.46
C GLU A 255 -39.89 -16.64 11.55
N SER A 256 -40.21 -15.86 10.51
CA SER A 256 -41.47 -15.11 10.45
C SER A 256 -42.72 -16.00 10.42
N LEU A 257 -42.64 -17.16 9.75
CA LEU A 257 -43.73 -18.14 9.73
C LEU A 257 -43.90 -18.82 11.09
N GLU A 258 -42.81 -19.19 11.75
CA GLU A 258 -42.87 -19.73 13.11
C GLU A 258 -43.49 -18.74 14.10
N GLN A 259 -43.16 -17.45 13.98
CA GLN A 259 -43.72 -16.42 14.85
C GLN A 259 -45.23 -16.26 14.67
N LYS A 260 -45.73 -16.28 13.43
CA LYS A 260 -47.17 -16.26 13.14
C LYS A 260 -47.89 -17.49 13.72
N ASN A 261 -47.29 -18.67 13.57
CA ASN A 261 -47.86 -19.90 14.13
C ASN A 261 -47.87 -19.87 15.68
N ARG A 262 -46.84 -19.30 16.31
CA ARG A 262 -46.80 -19.10 17.77
C ARG A 262 -47.90 -18.13 18.22
N ASP A 263 -48.12 -17.04 17.49
CA ASP A 263 -49.16 -16.06 17.80
C ASP A 263 -50.58 -16.65 17.67
N GLU A 264 -50.84 -17.46 16.64
CA GLU A 264 -52.11 -18.17 16.49
C GLU A 264 -52.32 -19.26 17.55
N ALA A 265 -51.26 -19.99 17.90
CA ALA A 265 -51.30 -20.97 18.99
C ALA A 265 -51.59 -20.29 20.35
N LEU A 266 -50.95 -19.15 20.64
CA LEU A 266 -51.23 -18.38 21.86
C LEU A 266 -52.66 -17.84 21.91
N LYS A 267 -53.20 -17.36 20.78
CA LYS A 267 -54.60 -16.93 20.69
C LYS A 267 -55.57 -18.07 20.97
N SER A 268 -55.32 -19.26 20.43
CA SER A 268 -56.21 -20.41 20.68
C SER A 268 -56.16 -20.90 22.14
N ILE A 269 -54.97 -20.91 22.77
CA ILE A 269 -54.81 -21.24 24.20
C ILE A 269 -55.51 -20.21 25.10
N LEU A 270 -55.37 -18.91 24.82
CA LEU A 270 -56.07 -17.86 25.58
C LEU A 270 -57.59 -17.98 25.46
N ASN A 271 -58.10 -18.30 24.27
CA ASN A 271 -59.53 -18.46 24.03
C ASN A 271 -60.12 -19.68 24.77
N ILE A 272 -59.32 -20.75 24.94
CA ILE A 272 -59.69 -21.92 25.77
C ILE A 272 -59.69 -21.55 27.26
N SER A 273 -58.71 -20.76 27.71
CA SER A 273 -58.65 -20.25 29.09
C SER A 273 -59.86 -19.38 29.44
N ASP A 274 -60.28 -18.48 28.56
CA ASP A 274 -61.48 -17.64 28.80
C ASP A 274 -62.77 -18.49 28.86
N LYS A 275 -62.88 -19.52 28.02
CA LYS A 275 -64.00 -20.49 28.10
C LYS A 275 -64.01 -21.30 29.39
N GLN A 276 -62.84 -21.66 29.92
CA GLN A 276 -62.73 -22.40 31.19
C GLN A 276 -62.94 -21.49 32.41
N LEU A 277 -62.55 -20.21 32.34
CA LEU A 277 -62.78 -19.23 33.42
C LEU A 277 -64.27 -18.92 33.63
N LEU A 278 -65.07 -18.98 32.56
CA LEU A 278 -66.53 -18.85 32.61
C LEU A 278 -67.23 -19.95 33.42
N HIS A 279 -66.58 -21.08 33.70
CA HIS A 279 -67.14 -22.15 34.53
C HIS A 279 -66.73 -22.08 36.02
N VAL A 280 -65.77 -21.25 36.41
CA VAL A 280 -65.25 -21.18 37.79
C VAL A 280 -65.94 -20.07 38.61
N THR A 281 -66.67 -19.16 37.96
CA THR A 281 -67.40 -18.06 38.61
C THR A 281 -68.75 -18.47 39.20
N ASP A 282 -69.19 -19.72 39.02
CA ASP A 282 -70.44 -20.26 39.59
C ASP A 282 -70.27 -20.92 40.98
N LEU A 283 -69.07 -20.85 41.59
CA LEU A 283 -68.77 -21.51 42.88
C LEU A 283 -68.82 -20.58 44.12
N GLU A 284 -69.34 -19.36 44.00
CA GLU A 284 -69.53 -18.44 45.15
C GLU A 284 -70.91 -18.54 45.82
N ASN A 285 -71.83 -19.38 45.32
CA ASN A 285 -73.17 -19.59 45.89
C ASN A 285 -73.44 -21.06 46.24
N TRP A 286 -72.67 -21.63 47.18
CA TRP A 286 -72.95 -22.95 47.75
C TRP A 286 -73.43 -22.84 49.20
N ASP A 287 -74.69 -23.22 49.39
CA ASP A 287 -75.46 -23.26 50.63
C ASP A 287 -75.04 -24.48 51.48
N GLU A 288 -74.73 -24.26 52.77
CA GLU A 288 -74.25 -25.29 53.72
C GLU A 288 -75.33 -26.30 54.17
N SER A 289 -76.52 -26.30 53.58
CA SER A 289 -77.64 -27.18 53.98
C SER A 289 -77.76 -28.52 53.23
N GLU A 290 -76.89 -28.81 52.26
CA GLU A 290 -76.90 -30.06 51.45
C GLU A 290 -75.77 -31.04 51.81
N ILE A 291 -75.40 -31.13 53.10
CA ILE A 291 -74.49 -32.18 53.60
C ILE A 291 -75.31 -33.39 54.00
N GLY A 292 -75.32 -34.45 53.17
CA GLY A 292 -75.74 -35.78 53.63
C GLY A 292 -76.63 -36.63 52.71
N LYS A 293 -76.53 -36.51 51.38
CA LYS A 293 -77.01 -37.56 50.47
C LYS A 293 -75.90 -37.95 49.49
N GLU A 294 -75.82 -39.25 49.28
CA GLU A 294 -74.69 -40.06 48.83
C GLU A 294 -74.11 -39.75 47.43
N PRO A 295 -72.92 -40.31 47.13
CA PRO A 295 -71.87 -39.67 46.34
C PRO A 295 -72.05 -39.88 44.84
N TYR A 296 -71.46 -38.95 44.08
CA TYR A 296 -71.26 -39.08 42.64
C TYR A 296 -70.72 -40.47 42.29
N THR A 297 -71.52 -41.15 41.49
CA THR A 297 -71.25 -42.46 40.92
C THR A 297 -69.95 -42.46 40.13
N ALA A 298 -69.26 -43.61 40.16
CA ALA A 298 -67.93 -43.92 39.62
C ALA A 298 -67.67 -43.59 38.13
N LYS A 299 -68.62 -42.93 37.45
CA LYS A 299 -68.54 -42.52 36.05
C LYS A 299 -67.64 -41.30 35.81
N SER A 300 -67.53 -40.40 36.79
CA SER A 300 -66.64 -39.22 36.71
C SER A 300 -65.17 -39.53 36.99
N LEU A 301 -64.88 -40.68 37.63
CA LEU A 301 -63.51 -41.08 37.98
C LEU A 301 -62.78 -41.80 36.83
N GLU A 302 -63.51 -42.48 35.94
CA GLU A 302 -62.95 -43.10 34.73
C GLU A 302 -62.68 -42.07 33.61
N GLU A 303 -63.54 -41.06 33.49
CA GLU A 303 -63.34 -39.94 32.55
C GLU A 303 -62.15 -39.05 32.97
N ALA A 304 -61.88 -38.93 34.28
CA ALA A 304 -60.69 -38.22 34.77
C ALA A 304 -59.37 -39.00 34.54
N LYS A 305 -59.42 -40.34 34.53
CA LYS A 305 -58.25 -41.19 34.26
C LYS A 305 -57.86 -41.24 32.78
N THR A 306 -58.79 -41.01 31.87
CA THR A 306 -58.52 -40.99 30.43
C THR A 306 -57.92 -39.68 29.93
N LEU A 307 -58.09 -38.57 30.67
CA LEU A 307 -57.53 -37.26 30.34
C LEU A 307 -56.09 -37.03 30.85
N CYS A 308 -55.60 -37.85 31.77
CA CYS A 308 -54.21 -37.82 32.24
C CYS A 308 -53.57 -39.17 31.96
N GLY A 309 -52.81 -39.26 30.87
CA GLY A 309 -52.04 -40.46 30.51
C GLY A 309 -51.24 -41.00 31.70
N ASP A 310 -51.18 -42.32 31.79
CA ASP A 310 -50.60 -43.09 32.88
C ASP A 310 -49.24 -42.54 33.34
N ASN A 311 -49.07 -42.50 34.67
CA ASN A 311 -47.92 -42.00 35.44
C ASN A 311 -47.80 -40.48 35.61
N LYS A 312 -48.55 -39.95 36.59
CA LYS A 312 -48.04 -38.99 37.60
C LYS A 312 -48.98 -38.99 38.82
N LYS A 313 -48.40 -39.04 40.03
CA LYS A 313 -49.12 -38.97 41.31
C LYS A 313 -50.11 -37.79 41.28
N ILE A 314 -51.38 -38.07 41.53
CA ILE A 314 -52.40 -37.04 41.77
C ILE A 314 -51.96 -36.28 43.03
N PRO A 315 -51.67 -34.97 42.95
CA PRO A 315 -51.29 -34.21 44.14
C PRO A 315 -52.46 -34.18 45.12
N SER A 316 -52.18 -34.34 46.41
CA SER A 316 -53.19 -34.13 47.44
C SER A 316 -53.78 -32.72 47.33
N LEU A 317 -55.01 -32.51 47.79
CA LEU A 317 -55.68 -31.19 47.78
C LEU A 317 -54.81 -30.08 48.40
N THR A 318 -53.92 -30.46 49.33
CA THR A 318 -52.93 -29.60 49.98
C THR A 318 -51.80 -29.16 49.02
N GLU A 319 -51.29 -30.07 48.18
CA GLU A 319 -50.26 -29.78 47.17
C GLU A 319 -50.82 -28.93 46.03
N TRP A 320 -52.10 -29.13 45.67
CA TRP A 320 -52.78 -28.33 44.66
C TRP A 320 -52.98 -26.87 45.13
N LYS A 321 -53.33 -26.67 46.40
CA LYS A 321 -53.42 -25.32 47.01
C LYS A 321 -52.07 -24.59 47.03
N ILE A 322 -50.96 -25.30 47.26
CA ILE A 322 -49.61 -24.72 47.22
C ILE A 322 -49.25 -24.27 45.79
N HIS A 323 -49.56 -25.10 44.79
CA HIS A 323 -49.28 -24.79 43.39
C HIS A 323 -50.14 -23.64 42.85
N TYR A 324 -51.43 -23.60 43.21
CA TYR A 324 -52.35 -22.52 42.85
C TYR A 324 -51.93 -21.17 43.44
N ASN A 325 -51.52 -21.14 44.73
CA ASN A 325 -51.04 -19.92 45.37
C ASN A 325 -49.71 -19.43 44.79
N LYS A 326 -48.83 -20.34 44.33
CA LYS A 326 -47.59 -19.98 43.64
C LYS A 326 -47.85 -19.29 42.29
N ILE A 327 -48.76 -19.83 41.49
CA ILE A 327 -49.15 -19.25 40.19
C ILE A 327 -49.90 -17.93 40.36
N LYS A 328 -50.69 -17.79 41.42
CA LYS A 328 -51.38 -16.52 41.77
C LYS A 328 -50.37 -15.43 42.15
N ASN A 329 -49.38 -15.75 42.99
CA ASN A 329 -48.33 -14.80 43.38
C ASN A 329 -47.42 -14.39 42.21
N GLU A 330 -47.06 -15.32 41.30
CA GLU A 330 -46.29 -15.00 40.08
C GLU A 330 -47.09 -14.13 39.08
N LYS A 331 -48.42 -14.25 39.04
CA LYS A 331 -49.30 -13.37 38.24
C LYS A 331 -49.43 -11.97 38.86
N ASP A 332 -49.42 -11.86 40.18
CA ASP A 332 -49.50 -10.57 40.88
C ASP A 332 -48.17 -9.81 40.83
N GLU A 333 -47.00 -10.49 40.85
CA GLU A 333 -45.69 -9.89 40.56
C GLU A 333 -45.56 -9.40 39.12
N LYS A 334 -46.06 -10.16 38.14
CA LYS A 334 -46.07 -9.75 36.72
C LYS A 334 -47.05 -8.60 36.44
N LYS A 335 -48.11 -8.45 37.23
CA LYS A 335 -49.01 -7.28 37.17
C LYS A 335 -48.41 -6.03 37.82
N SER A 336 -47.56 -6.15 38.84
CA SER A 336 -46.85 -5.00 39.42
C SER A 336 -45.76 -4.46 38.47
N HIS A 337 -45.03 -5.36 37.78
CA HIS A 337 -44.02 -4.97 36.78
C HIS A 337 -44.63 -4.35 35.51
N LYS A 338 -45.88 -4.67 35.18
CA LYS A 338 -46.58 -4.10 34.01
C LYS A 338 -47.27 -2.75 34.31
N LYS A 339 -47.47 -2.40 35.60
CA LYS A 339 -48.05 -1.10 36.02
C LYS A 339 -47.04 0.07 36.10
N SER A 340 -45.75 -0.18 35.87
CA SER A 340 -44.69 0.85 35.84
C SER A 340 -44.38 1.40 34.43
N LYS A 341 -44.73 0.67 33.35
CA LYS A 341 -44.34 1.07 31.98
C LYS A 341 -45.41 1.76 31.13
N ASP A 342 -46.68 1.69 31.49
CA ASP A 342 -47.77 2.30 30.71
C ASP A 342 -48.61 3.27 31.57
N GLY A 343 -48.04 4.45 31.84
CA GLY A 343 -48.65 5.58 32.54
C GLY A 343 -48.73 6.85 31.68
N TYR A 344 -49.75 6.89 30.83
CA TYR A 344 -50.62 8.01 30.43
C TYR A 344 -50.12 9.44 30.06
N PHE A 345 -50.62 9.85 28.87
CA PHE A 345 -51.33 11.08 28.48
C PHE A 345 -50.64 12.46 28.36
N TRP A 346 -50.91 13.04 27.18
CA TRP A 346 -50.88 14.45 26.81
C TRP A 346 -51.80 15.33 27.66
N THR A 347 -51.38 16.59 27.93
CA THR A 347 -52.24 17.77 27.72
C THR A 347 -51.38 18.99 27.32
N SER A 348 -51.89 19.75 26.36
CA SER A 348 -51.38 21.05 25.91
C SER A 348 -51.89 22.16 26.83
N ASP A 349 -51.06 23.17 27.12
CA ASP A 349 -51.60 24.52 27.30
C ASP A 349 -50.62 25.62 26.86
N LYS A 350 -51.20 26.65 26.26
CA LYS A 350 -50.55 27.80 25.60
C LYS A 350 -50.05 28.82 26.64
N ALA A 351 -48.92 29.50 26.36
CA ALA A 351 -48.90 30.94 26.03
C ALA A 351 -47.52 31.63 26.13
N LYS A 352 -47.24 32.45 25.10
CA LYS A 352 -46.47 33.72 25.08
C LYS A 352 -44.93 33.62 25.22
N LYS A 353 -44.10 34.43 24.57
CA LYS A 353 -44.13 35.37 23.41
C LYS A 353 -42.70 35.94 23.31
N LYS A 354 -42.23 36.20 22.08
CA LYS A 354 -41.25 37.26 21.68
C LYS A 354 -39.73 37.07 21.92
N ARG A 355 -39.05 36.91 20.76
CA ARG A 355 -38.09 37.83 20.09
C ARG A 355 -36.65 38.01 20.61
N ASN A 356 -35.79 38.04 19.58
CA ASN A 356 -34.52 38.75 19.39
C ASN A 356 -33.27 38.11 20.00
N VAL A 357 -32.04 38.20 19.47
CA VAL A 357 -31.34 38.64 18.23
C VAL A 357 -29.84 38.31 18.51
N SER A 358 -28.95 38.42 17.51
CA SER A 358 -27.46 38.45 17.54
C SER A 358 -26.74 37.10 17.72
N GLN A 359 -25.77 36.64 16.90
CA GLN A 359 -24.67 37.16 16.05
C GLN A 359 -23.30 36.70 16.61
N GLY A 360 -22.37 36.38 15.70
CA GLY A 360 -20.91 36.21 15.92
C GLY A 360 -20.47 34.74 15.79
N GLU A 361 -19.73 34.30 14.75
CA GLU A 361 -18.28 34.50 14.49
C GLU A 361 -17.43 34.01 15.70
N GLU A 362 -16.37 33.20 15.60
CA GLU A 362 -15.31 33.03 14.60
C GLU A 362 -14.51 31.74 14.94
N ASN A 363 -13.55 31.38 14.08
CA ASN A 363 -12.81 30.10 14.02
C ASN A 363 -11.52 30.05 14.95
N PRO A 364 -10.69 28.99 14.94
CA PRO A 364 -9.93 28.42 16.09
C PRO A 364 -8.48 28.97 16.22
N PRO A 365 -7.60 28.45 17.12
CA PRO A 365 -6.71 27.32 16.74
C PRO A 365 -6.16 26.40 17.89
N GLU A 366 -5.47 25.34 17.44
CA GLU A 366 -4.25 24.68 17.99
C GLU A 366 -4.24 23.72 19.21
N LYS A 367 -3.77 22.50 18.87
CA LYS A 367 -2.94 21.46 19.54
C LYS A 367 -2.44 21.70 20.98
N GLU A 368 -2.58 20.69 21.86
CA GLU A 368 -1.50 19.76 22.30
C GLU A 368 -1.97 18.76 23.39
N GLU A 369 -1.51 17.52 23.21
CA GLU A 369 -1.09 16.46 24.16
C GLU A 369 -1.86 16.08 25.44
N ASP A 370 -2.24 14.79 25.43
CA ASP A 370 -2.07 13.74 26.44
C ASP A 370 -2.42 13.99 27.92
N THR A 371 -3.39 13.20 28.41
CA THR A 371 -3.16 12.17 29.45
C THR A 371 -4.44 11.34 29.71
N ASN A 372 -4.27 10.00 29.74
CA ASN A 372 -4.96 8.94 30.51
C ASN A 372 -6.35 9.25 31.13
N ASN A 373 -7.38 8.40 31.05
CA ASN A 373 -7.38 6.96 31.28
C ASN A 373 -8.78 6.38 30.94
N GLU A 374 -8.83 5.08 30.64
CA GLU A 374 -9.95 4.15 30.90
C GLU A 374 -11.41 4.57 30.59
N GLU A 375 -12.00 4.04 29.50
CA GLU A 375 -13.24 3.25 29.57
C GLU A 375 -13.62 2.64 28.20
N THR A 376 -13.54 1.30 28.15
CA THR A 376 -14.46 0.38 27.48
C THR A 376 -15.35 0.90 26.33
N SER A 377 -15.05 0.45 25.09
CA SER A 377 -16.05 0.00 24.10
C SER A 377 -15.37 -0.54 22.84
N LYS A 378 -15.03 -1.84 22.82
CA LYS A 378 -14.85 -2.57 21.56
C LYS A 378 -15.95 -3.62 21.44
N ILE A 379 -16.92 -3.28 20.61
CA ILE A 379 -17.99 -4.13 20.11
C ILE A 379 -17.34 -5.22 19.26
N ILE A 380 -17.36 -6.45 19.76
CA ILE A 380 -17.03 -7.66 19.01
C ILE A 380 -18.34 -8.15 18.38
N LEU A 381 -18.42 -8.10 17.05
CA LEU A 381 -19.33 -8.90 16.25
C LEU A 381 -18.68 -10.29 16.11
N PHE A 382 -19.23 -11.31 16.78
CA PHE A 382 -18.91 -12.70 16.54
C PHE A 382 -20.19 -13.49 16.28
N ASP A 383 -20.16 -14.21 15.17
CA ASP A 383 -21.20 -15.09 14.66
C ASP A 383 -21.51 -16.23 15.62
N ALA A 384 -22.80 -16.52 15.76
CA ALA A 384 -23.32 -17.67 16.49
C ALA A 384 -23.53 -18.84 15.53
N PHE A 385 -22.63 -19.82 15.53
CA PHE A 385 -22.90 -21.19 15.10
C PHE A 385 -21.89 -22.13 15.77
N GLU A 386 -22.32 -22.84 16.81
CA GLU A 386 -22.15 -24.28 17.01
C GLU A 386 -22.33 -24.67 18.49
N GLY A 387 -23.22 -25.63 18.70
CA GLY A 387 -23.44 -26.32 19.96
C GLY A 387 -23.92 -27.73 19.64
N ILE A 388 -22.99 -28.59 19.23
CA ILE A 388 -23.15 -30.05 19.24
C ILE A 388 -22.06 -30.59 20.17
N GLU A 389 -22.50 -31.10 21.32
CA GLU A 389 -21.69 -31.89 22.24
C GLU A 389 -21.34 -33.23 21.60
N LEU A 390 -20.06 -33.59 21.56
CA LEU A 390 -19.63 -34.98 21.53
C LEU A 390 -18.49 -35.21 22.53
N VAL A 391 -18.92 -35.83 23.63
CA VAL A 391 -18.23 -36.78 24.52
C VAL A 391 -16.79 -37.09 24.12
N THR A 392 -15.84 -36.65 24.95
CA THR A 392 -14.48 -37.17 24.99
C THR A 392 -14.46 -38.52 25.69
N ASP A 393 -13.98 -39.57 25.03
CA ASP A 393 -13.30 -40.66 25.72
C ASP A 393 -11.93 -40.93 25.11
N SER A 394 -11.04 -41.20 26.04
CA SER A 394 -9.62 -41.45 25.98
C SER A 394 -9.24 -42.65 25.12
N THR A 395 -8.18 -42.52 24.33
CA THR A 395 -7.01 -43.41 24.31
C THR A 395 -6.08 -43.00 23.17
N GLY A 396 -4.81 -42.79 23.51
CA GLY A 396 -3.79 -42.36 22.56
C GLY A 396 -3.28 -43.48 21.66
N ALA A 397 -2.96 -43.12 20.42
CA ALA A 397 -1.91 -43.75 19.62
C ALA A 397 -1.59 -42.88 18.39
N GLN A 398 -0.29 -42.59 18.23
CA GLN A 398 0.45 -42.35 16.98
C GLN A 398 -0.28 -41.77 15.76
N ALA A 399 0.04 -40.50 15.45
CA ALA A 399 -0.10 -39.98 14.09
C ALA A 399 1.22 -40.25 13.33
N ASP A 400 1.22 -41.34 12.57
CA ASP A 400 2.13 -41.54 11.45
C ASP A 400 1.53 -40.90 10.18
N VAL A 401 2.46 -40.41 9.36
CA VAL A 401 2.32 -39.73 8.08
C VAL A 401 1.48 -40.51 7.06
N HIS A 402 0.61 -39.84 6.30
CA HIS A 402 0.47 -40.11 4.85
C HIS A 402 -0.22 -38.98 4.07
N CYS A 403 0.44 -38.59 2.99
CA CYS A 403 -0.01 -37.69 1.91
C CYS A 403 -0.98 -38.37 0.93
N LEU A 404 -1.54 -37.52 0.03
CA LEU A 404 -2.19 -37.80 -1.27
C LEU A 404 -3.67 -38.27 -1.15
N GLU A 405 -4.61 -37.97 -2.04
CA GLU A 405 -4.55 -37.45 -3.40
C GLU A 405 -5.94 -36.92 -3.82
N ILE A 406 -5.94 -36.14 -4.89
CA ILE A 406 -7.06 -35.53 -5.60
C ILE A 406 -7.82 -36.61 -6.42
N GLU A 407 -9.16 -36.63 -6.35
CA GLU A 407 -10.08 -37.08 -7.41
C GLU A 407 -11.48 -36.49 -7.09
N LYS A 408 -12.33 -36.00 -8.01
CA LYS A 408 -12.35 -35.88 -9.47
C LYS A 408 -13.39 -34.81 -9.84
#